data_AF-A0A1Y5HLX4-F1
#
_entry.id   AF-A0A1Y5HLX4-F1
#
_cell.length_a   1.000
_cell.length_b   1.000
_cell.length_c   1.000
_cell.angle_alpha   90.00
_cell.angle_beta   90.00
_cell.angle_gamma   90.00
#
_symmetry.space_group_name_H-M   'P 1'
#
loop_
_entity.id
_entity.type
_entity.pdbx_description
1 polymer ?
#
loop_
_entity_poly.entity_id
_entity_poly.type
_entity_poly.pdbx_seq_one_letter_code
_entity_poly.pdbx_strand_id
1 'polypeptide(L)'
;MDQALQSQVSIPSLEDSLRLGQSLHLEFEGLAALNGGYHLWGICPNQSIMVSAPQLQLTDELLNTAVKARLFIEQLDSACAFRTTVSD
;
A
#
# COMPACT_ATOMS: atom_id res chain seq x y z
N MET A 1 2.57 36.49 -25.81
CA MET A 1 1.36 35.65 -25.69
C MET A 1 1.92 34.30 -25.32
N ASP A 2 2.04 34.04 -24.02
CA ASP A 2 2.83 32.91 -23.52
C ASP A 2 2.00 32.23 -22.43
N GLN A 3 1.01 31.44 -22.87
CA GLN A 3 0.39 30.45 -22.00
C GLN A 3 1.35 29.27 -21.91
N ALA A 4 2.21 29.30 -20.89
CA ALA A 4 2.85 28.08 -20.41
C ALA A 4 1.72 27.17 -19.92
N LEU A 5 1.34 26.18 -20.74
CA LEU A 5 0.53 25.05 -20.29
C LEU A 5 1.34 24.35 -19.20
N GLN A 6 1.06 24.70 -17.95
CA GLN A 6 1.36 23.84 -16.82
C GLN A 6 0.49 22.60 -17.01
N SER A 7 1.04 21.60 -17.72
CA SER A 7 0.51 20.25 -17.70
C SER A 7 0.57 19.80 -16.25
N GLN A 8 -0.55 19.98 -15.55
CA GLN A 8 -0.76 19.46 -14.22
C GLN A 8 -0.71 17.94 -14.40
N VAL A 9 0.45 17.35 -14.13
CA VAL A 9 0.61 15.90 -14.09
C VAL A 9 -0.23 15.45 -12.91
N SER A 10 -1.49 15.12 -13.17
CA SER A 10 -2.35 14.47 -12.19
C SER A 10 -1.65 13.18 -11.82
N ILE A 11 -1.08 13.16 -10.61
CA ILE A 11 -0.63 11.93 -10.00
C ILE A 11 -1.87 11.03 -10.00
N PRO A 12 -1.85 9.88 -10.69
CA PRO A 12 -2.99 8.98 -10.70
C PRO A 12 -3.35 8.68 -9.26
N SER A 13 -4.66 8.61 -8.96
CA SER A 13 -5.09 8.25 -7.62
C SER A 13 -4.46 6.90 -7.25
N LEU A 14 -4.25 6.66 -5.95
CA LEU A 14 -3.72 5.37 -5.50
C LEU A 14 -4.60 4.23 -6.06
N GLU A 15 -5.92 4.40 -5.99
CA GLU A 15 -6.91 3.46 -6.51
C GLU A 15 -6.78 3.22 -8.02
N ASP A 16 -6.54 4.27 -8.83
CA ASP A 16 -6.30 4.15 -10.28
C ASP A 16 -5.02 3.37 -10.60
N SER A 17 -4.06 3.38 -9.68
CA SER A 17 -2.75 2.77 -9.83
C SER A 17 -2.70 1.33 -9.33
N LEU A 18 -3.66 0.92 -8.48
CA LEU A 18 -3.73 -0.43 -7.95
C LEU A 18 -4.31 -1.41 -9.00
N ARG A 19 -3.63 -2.53 -9.21
CA ARG A 19 -4.05 -3.65 -10.07
C ARG A 19 -3.96 -4.97 -9.30
N LEU A 20 -4.99 -5.80 -9.41
CA LEU A 20 -4.98 -7.12 -8.79
C LEU A 20 -3.80 -7.95 -9.33
N GLY A 21 -3.14 -8.68 -8.43
CA GLY A 21 -1.92 -9.44 -8.70
C GLY A 21 -0.65 -8.60 -8.76
N GLN A 22 -0.71 -7.28 -8.65
CA GLN A 22 0.51 -6.46 -8.67
C GLN A 22 1.36 -6.70 -7.43
N SER A 23 2.68 -6.64 -7.61
CA SER A 23 3.63 -6.64 -6.51
C SER A 23 3.62 -5.29 -5.80
N LEU A 24 3.61 -5.34 -4.48
CA LEU A 24 3.66 -4.23 -3.55
C LEU A 24 4.79 -4.49 -2.57
N HIS A 25 5.52 -3.45 -2.19
CA HIS A 25 6.40 -3.54 -1.03
C HIS A 25 5.73 -2.84 0.14
N LEU A 26 5.59 -3.55 1.27
CA LEU A 26 5.05 -3.00 2.50
C LEU A 26 6.14 -2.96 3.56
N GLU A 27 6.24 -1.82 4.25
CA GLU A 27 7.04 -1.69 5.46
C GLU A 27 6.16 -1.25 6.63
N PHE A 28 6.34 -1.85 7.81
CA PHE A 28 5.56 -1.57 8.99
C PHE A 28 6.46 -1.03 10.11
N GLU A 29 6.14 0.17 10.62
CA GLU A 29 6.88 0.79 11.72
C GLU A 29 6.72 -0.07 13.00
N GLY A 30 7.84 -0.51 13.56
CA GLY A 30 7.87 -1.37 14.75
C GLY A 30 7.64 -2.86 14.48
N LEU A 31 7.37 -3.27 13.23
CA LEU A 31 7.06 -4.65 12.86
C LEU A 31 7.85 -5.09 11.62
N ALA A 32 9.18 -5.00 11.70
CA ALA A 32 10.07 -5.30 10.57
C ALA A 32 9.92 -6.74 10.02
N ALA A 33 9.42 -7.68 10.82
CA ALA A 33 9.11 -9.04 10.37
C ALA A 33 8.01 -9.08 9.30
N LEU A 34 7.13 -8.07 9.26
CA LEU A 34 6.10 -7.90 8.23
C LEU A 34 6.61 -7.19 6.98
N ASN A 35 7.86 -6.71 6.96
CA ASN A 35 8.35 -5.98 5.80
C ASN A 35 8.65 -6.94 4.66
N GLY A 36 8.24 -6.58 3.44
CA GLY A 36 8.55 -7.42 2.30
C GLY A 36 7.66 -7.19 1.09
N GLY A 37 7.77 -8.14 0.16
CA GLY A 37 6.97 -8.20 -1.06
C GLY A 37 5.63 -8.90 -0.80
N TYR A 38 4.57 -8.22 -1.22
CA TYR A 38 3.18 -8.65 -1.14
C TYR A 38 2.55 -8.57 -2.52
N HIS A 39 1.54 -9.39 -2.81
CA HIS A 39 0.74 -9.24 -4.01
C HIS A 39 -0.64 -8.71 -3.65
N LEU A 40 -1.11 -7.71 -4.38
CA LEU A 40 -2.46 -7.20 -4.18
C LEU A 40 -3.49 -8.27 -4.57
N TRP A 41 -4.38 -8.61 -3.65
CA TRP A 41 -5.38 -9.66 -3.83
C TRP A 41 -6.81 -9.12 -3.92
N GLY A 42 -7.08 -7.99 -3.28
CA GLY A 42 -8.39 -7.34 -3.28
C GLY A 42 -8.28 -5.86 -2.96
N ILE A 43 -9.27 -5.09 -3.43
CA ILE A 43 -9.41 -3.67 -3.14
C ILE A 43 -10.84 -3.45 -2.67
N CYS A 44 -10.99 -2.89 -1.47
CA CYS A 44 -12.24 -2.33 -0.98
C CYS A 44 -12.10 -0.81 -1.07
N PRO A 45 -12.71 -0.16 -2.08
CA PRO A 45 -12.55 1.27 -2.32
C PRO A 45 -12.82 2.10 -1.06
N ASN A 46 -11.95 3.07 -0.79
CA ASN A 46 -12.00 3.93 0.41
C ASN A 46 -11.95 3.21 1.78
N GLN A 47 -11.66 1.90 1.82
CA GLN A 47 -11.69 1.11 3.05
C GLN A 47 -10.37 0.37 3.30
N SER A 48 -10.00 -0.54 2.42
CA SER A 48 -8.88 -1.44 2.64
C SER A 48 -8.34 -2.04 1.36
N ILE A 49 -7.12 -2.58 1.45
CA ILE A 49 -6.55 -3.47 0.44
C ILE A 49 -6.29 -4.82 1.10
N MET A 50 -6.50 -5.89 0.35
CA MET A 50 -6.15 -7.24 0.74
C MET A 50 -4.88 -7.62 0.01
N VAL A 51 -3.91 -8.19 0.73
CA VAL A 51 -2.63 -8.59 0.16
C VAL A 51 -2.32 -10.03 0.50
N SER A 52 -1.57 -10.70 -0.37
CA SER A 52 -1.08 -12.06 -0.10
C SER A 52 -0.09 -12.02 1.06
N ALA A 53 -0.38 -12.69 2.18
CA ALA A 53 0.56 -12.83 3.28
C ALA A 53 1.41 -14.11 3.10
N PRO A 54 2.69 -14.03 2.71
CA PRO A 54 3.52 -15.22 2.59
C PRO A 54 3.87 -15.74 3.99
N GLN A 55 3.18 -16.79 4.44
CA GLN A 55 3.54 -17.64 5.59
C GLN A 55 3.75 -16.94 6.95
N LEU A 56 3.25 -15.72 7.08
CA LEU A 56 3.41 -14.96 8.30
C LEU A 56 2.33 -15.40 9.29
N GLN A 57 2.75 -16.06 10.38
CA GLN A 57 1.86 -16.30 11.50
C GLN A 57 1.54 -14.93 12.11
N LEU A 58 0.40 -14.36 11.71
CA LEU A 58 -0.19 -13.23 12.39
C LEU A 58 -0.53 -13.71 13.79
N THR A 59 0.31 -13.36 14.77
CA THR A 59 0.00 -13.62 16.17
C THR A 59 -1.23 -12.79 16.57
N ASP A 60 -2.02 -13.25 17.52
CA ASP A 60 -3.18 -12.49 18.04
C ASP A 60 -2.81 -11.06 18.47
N GLU A 61 -1.56 -10.81 18.86
CA GLU A 61 -1.03 -9.50 19.21
C GLU A 61 -0.90 -8.54 18.02
N LEU A 62 -0.74 -9.07 16.81
CA LEU A 62 -0.65 -8.28 15.57
C LEU A 62 -2.04 -7.92 15.02
N LEU A 63 -3.03 -8.79 15.26
CA LEU A 63 -4.40 -8.55 14.83
C LEU A 63 -4.99 -7.35 15.56
N ASN A 64 -5.66 -6.49 14.82
CA ASN A 64 -6.29 -5.26 15.30
C ASN A 64 -5.33 -4.20 15.87
N THR A 65 -4.02 -4.43 15.78
CA THR A 65 -3.03 -3.43 16.18
C THR A 65 -2.92 -2.35 15.12
N ALA A 66 -3.02 -1.09 15.55
CA ALA A 66 -2.85 0.06 14.68
C ALA A 66 -1.36 0.29 14.37
N VAL A 67 -0.98 0.05 13.12
CA VAL A 67 0.40 0.12 12.63
C VAL A 67 0.54 1.25 11.61
N LYS A 68 1.74 1.82 11.50
CA LYS A 68 2.05 2.68 10.36
C LYS A 68 2.67 1.81 9.28
N ALA A 69 2.07 1.85 8.10
CA ALA A 69 2.56 1.14 6.93
C ALA A 69 3.07 2.14 5.90
N ARG A 70 4.11 1.76 5.16
CA ARG A 70 4.53 2.40 3.92
C ARG A 70 4.33 1.43 2.79
N LEU A 71 3.64 1.89 1.76
CA LEU A 71 3.39 1.17 0.53
C LEU A 71 4.26 1.77 -0.57
N PHE A 72 5.07 0.94 -1.19
CA PHE A 72 5.83 1.29 -2.37
C PHE A 72 5.20 0.59 -3.57
N ILE A 73 4.89 1.38 -4.59
CA ILE A 73 4.38 0.90 -5.87
C ILE A 73 5.47 1.24 -6.88
N GLU A 74 6.16 0.21 -7.39
CA GLU A 74 7.30 0.38 -8.31
C GLU A 74 6.94 1.26 -9.53
N GLN A 75 5.70 1.16 -9.98
CA GLN A 75 5.20 1.86 -11.17
C GLN A 75 4.96 3.36 -10.96
N LEU A 76 4.88 3.82 -9.70
CA LEU A 76 4.63 5.22 -9.37
C LEU A 76 5.90 5.98 -8.99
N ASP A 77 7.05 5.30 -8.87
CA ASP A 77 8.29 5.86 -8.30
C ASP A 77 8.02 6.68 -7.01
N SER A 78 7.05 6.20 -6.22
CA SER A 78 6.49 6.94 -5.10
C SER A 78 6.08 5.99 -3.99
N ALA A 79 6.21 6.48 -2.76
CA ALA A 79 5.86 5.76 -1.55
C ALA A 79 4.72 6.49 -0.82
N CYS A 80 3.68 5.76 -0.44
CA CYS A 80 2.57 6.27 0.35
C CYS A 80 2.68 5.76 1.78
N ALA A 81 2.79 6.66 2.76
CA ALA A 81 2.75 6.31 4.18
C ALA A 81 1.33 6.52 4.72
N PHE A 82 0.77 5.51 5.39
CA PHE A 82 -0.56 5.58 5.98
C PHE A 82 -0.62 4.78 7.29
N ARG A 83 -1.62 5.09 8.11
CA ARG A 83 -1.93 4.31 9.32
C ARG A 83 -2.99 3.28 8.96
N THR A 84 -2.75 2.03 9.33
CA THR A 84 -3.66 0.92 9.05
C THR A 84 -3.75 -0.01 10.26
N THR A 85 -4.70 -0.94 10.22
CA THR A 85 -4.82 -2.06 11.17
C THR A 85 -4.67 -3.35 10.38
N VAL A 86 -3.94 -4.32 10.93
CA VAL A 86 -3.84 -5.65 10.33
C VAL A 86 -5.02 -6.49 10.81
N SER A 87 -5.71 -7.15 9.88
CA SER A 87 -6.87 -8.01 10.13
C SER A 87 -6.73 -9.32 9.36
N ASP A 88 -7.34 -10.40 9.86
CA ASP A 88 -7.42 -11.71 9.21
C ASP A 88 -8.43 -11.72 8.05
#